data_AF-A0A9Q1F6F0-F1
#
_entry.id   AF-A0A9Q1F6F0-F1
#
_cell.length_a   1.000
_cell.length_b   1.000
_cell.length_c   1.000
_cell.angle_alpha   90.00
_cell.angle_beta   90.00
_cell.angle_gamma   90.00
#
_symmetry.space_group_name_H-M   'P 1'
#
loop_
_entity.id
_entity.type
_entity.pdbx_description
1 polymer ?
#
loop_
_entity_poly.entity_id
_entity_poly.type
_entity_poly.pdbx_seq_one_letter_code
_entity_poly.pdbx_strand_id
1 'polypeptide(L)'
;MSLQQNKEVGKININISLMEMEEKSKQLNKDKQDLAELKVLMNEDVITTEAMKDGTTEQNFAKLIASLKTTMSDHGPINPSFNRELKTMREDLLPVAIENWHNLSEDSKAQIGSMSNFYCKMHLIVNLEEEAKKALKTFEQIIIQETYLDNYGLKNLMISFIGNRVNILCYNTAAVYYHHHHIVDLIQSLPNPNQLLKAIVADAQEKAYLAGVRALGIIGKTVTGPFWRLLSRSGSNILSLNDHLLNMMIHFERWSKDASSLLEGETLFNEDLVERHKDLLYEDLF
;
A
#
# COMPACT_ATOMS: atom_id res chain seq x y z
N MET A 1 -7.34 -15.93 52.32
CA MET A 1 -8.08 -14.99 51.46
C MET A 1 -9.54 -15.40 51.45
N SER A 2 -10.43 -14.51 51.87
CA SER A 2 -11.81 -14.83 52.23
C SER A 2 -12.75 -14.88 51.02
N LEU A 3 -13.87 -15.60 51.16
CA LEU A 3 -14.98 -15.67 50.18
C LEU A 3 -15.52 -14.30 49.72
N GLN A 4 -15.24 -13.22 50.46
CA GLN A 4 -15.58 -11.84 50.06
C GLN A 4 -14.65 -11.28 48.97
N GLN A 5 -13.34 -11.55 49.03
CA GLN A 5 -12.39 -11.07 48.01
C GLN A 5 -12.66 -11.71 46.63
N ASN A 6 -13.03 -13.00 46.59
CA ASN A 6 -13.37 -13.67 45.34
C ASN A 6 -14.69 -13.16 44.72
N LYS A 7 -15.65 -12.69 45.54
CA LYS A 7 -16.89 -12.08 45.04
C LYS A 7 -16.66 -10.70 44.45
N GLU A 8 -15.72 -9.92 44.97
CA GLU A 8 -15.37 -8.61 44.42
C GLU A 8 -14.60 -8.71 43.11
N VAL A 9 -13.61 -9.61 43.02
CA VAL A 9 -12.86 -9.84 41.77
C VAL A 9 -13.78 -10.36 40.67
N GLY A 10 -14.73 -11.25 41.00
CA GLY A 10 -15.74 -11.73 40.05
C GLY A 10 -16.67 -10.62 39.53
N LYS A 11 -17.07 -9.67 40.40
CA LYS A 11 -17.88 -8.51 39.99
C LYS A 11 -17.11 -7.55 39.10
N ILE A 12 -15.81 -7.34 39.37
CA ILE A 12 -14.95 -6.47 38.55
C ILE A 12 -14.77 -7.05 37.15
N ASN A 13 -14.50 -8.35 37.03
CA ASN A 13 -14.32 -9.00 35.72
C ASN A 13 -15.61 -9.00 34.87
N ILE A 14 -16.78 -9.16 35.50
CA ILE A 14 -18.07 -9.09 34.79
C ILE A 14 -18.33 -7.66 34.27
N ASN A 15 -18.01 -6.64 35.07
CA ASN A 15 -18.18 -5.24 34.66
C ASN A 15 -17.24 -4.86 33.50
N ILE A 16 -16.00 -5.36 33.49
CA ILE A 16 -15.05 -5.14 32.39
C ILE A 16 -15.57 -5.78 31.10
N SER A 17 -16.01 -7.04 31.14
CA SER A 17 -16.58 -7.70 29.96
C SER A 17 -17.86 -7.03 29.45
N LEU A 18 -18.71 -6.49 30.33
CA LEU A 18 -19.89 -5.72 29.93
C LEU A 18 -19.51 -4.41 29.23
N MET A 19 -18.52 -3.69 29.75
CA MET A 19 -17.99 -2.48 29.09
C MET A 19 -17.41 -2.78 27.70
N GLU A 20 -16.62 -3.84 27.57
CA GLU A 20 -16.04 -4.24 26.27
C GLU A 20 -17.11 -4.64 25.24
N MET A 21 -18.20 -5.27 25.68
CA MET A 21 -19.34 -5.57 24.80
C MET A 21 -20.12 -4.32 24.38
N GLU A 22 -20.31 -3.36 25.29
CA GLU A 22 -20.94 -2.08 24.96
C GLU A 22 -20.10 -1.26 23.98
N GLU A 23 -18.78 -1.26 24.13
CA GLU A 23 -17.86 -0.58 23.24
C GLU A 23 -17.84 -1.21 21.84
N LYS A 24 -17.81 -2.55 21.76
CA LYS A 24 -17.96 -3.29 20.49
C LYS A 24 -19.32 -3.04 19.82
N SER A 25 -20.40 -2.93 20.60
CA SER A 25 -21.74 -2.62 20.08
C SER A 25 -21.81 -1.19 19.51
N LYS A 26 -21.20 -0.21 20.19
CA LYS A 26 -21.08 1.16 19.70
C LYS A 26 -20.27 1.23 18.40
N GLN A 27 -19.14 0.52 18.34
CA GLN A 27 -18.32 0.45 17.13
C GLN A 27 -19.08 -0.20 15.97
N LEU A 28 -19.79 -1.31 16.20
CA LEU A 28 -20.58 -1.98 15.16
C LEU A 28 -21.72 -1.10 14.63
N ASN A 29 -22.34 -0.30 15.48
CA ASN A 29 -23.38 0.64 15.04
C ASN A 29 -22.80 1.81 14.25
N LYS A 30 -21.62 2.29 14.63
CA LYS A 30 -20.86 3.28 13.85
C LYS A 30 -20.48 2.72 12.49
N ASP A 31 -19.93 1.52 12.43
CA ASP A 31 -19.55 0.85 11.16
C ASP A 31 -20.77 0.64 10.25
N LYS A 32 -21.95 0.35 10.81
CA LYS A 32 -23.21 0.24 10.04
C LYS A 32 -23.70 1.58 9.52
N GLN A 33 -23.52 2.66 10.28
CA GLN A 33 -23.86 4.01 9.85
C GLN A 33 -22.91 4.50 8.77
N ASP A 34 -21.59 4.27 8.95
CA ASP A 34 -20.56 4.58 7.97
C ASP A 34 -20.80 3.78 6.67
N LEU A 35 -21.24 2.52 6.75
CA LEU A 35 -21.63 1.71 5.59
C LEU A 35 -22.92 2.22 4.91
N ALA A 36 -23.86 2.79 5.66
CA ALA A 36 -25.08 3.39 5.12
C ALA A 36 -24.77 4.72 4.42
N GLU A 37 -23.89 5.54 5.01
CA GLU A 37 -23.38 6.78 4.39
C GLU A 37 -22.52 6.46 3.16
N LEU A 38 -21.72 5.39 3.17
CA LEU A 38 -21.00 4.91 1.99
C LEU A 38 -21.96 4.49 0.86
N LYS A 39 -23.08 3.85 1.19
CA LYS A 39 -24.12 3.48 0.20
C LYS A 39 -24.84 4.70 -0.38
N VAL A 40 -24.98 5.78 0.40
CA VAL A 40 -25.54 7.05 -0.08
C VAL A 40 -24.53 7.80 -0.95
N LEU A 41 -23.25 7.84 -0.55
CA LEU A 41 -22.15 8.45 -1.33
C LEU A 41 -21.87 7.69 -2.63
N MET A 42 -22.00 6.36 -2.63
CA MET A 42 -21.91 5.53 -3.84
C MET A 42 -23.11 5.71 -4.79
N ASN A 43 -24.17 6.40 -4.38
CA ASN A 43 -25.31 6.74 -5.25
C ASN A 43 -25.19 8.13 -5.90
N GLU A 44 -24.16 8.94 -5.59
CA GLU A 44 -24.03 10.30 -6.16
C GLU A 44 -23.02 10.43 -7.31
N ASP A 45 -22.19 9.43 -7.59
CA ASP A 45 -21.25 9.44 -8.75
C ASP A 45 -21.24 8.15 -9.59
N VAL A 46 -22.16 7.22 -9.32
CA VAL A 46 -22.43 6.12 -10.26
C VAL A 46 -23.41 6.66 -11.28
N ILE A 47 -22.97 6.68 -12.54
CA ILE A 47 -23.78 6.74 -13.76
C ILE A 47 -25.20 6.25 -13.44
N THR A 48 -26.11 7.21 -13.33
CA THR A 48 -27.49 7.01 -12.87
C THR A 48 -28.07 5.73 -13.45
N THR A 49 -28.54 4.84 -12.58
CA THR A 49 -29.44 3.71 -12.89
C THR A 49 -30.72 4.15 -13.62
N GLU A 50 -30.98 5.45 -13.72
CA GLU A 50 -32.05 6.01 -14.57
C GLU A 50 -31.74 5.96 -16.07
N ALA A 51 -30.48 5.76 -16.48
CA ALA A 51 -30.12 5.45 -17.87
C ALA A 51 -30.31 3.96 -18.22
N MET A 52 -30.71 3.10 -17.26
CA MET A 52 -30.92 1.66 -17.47
C MET A 52 -32.34 1.30 -17.93
N LYS A 53 -33.12 2.24 -18.45
CA LYS A 53 -34.50 1.98 -18.88
C LYS A 53 -34.68 1.71 -20.38
N ASP A 54 -33.62 1.71 -21.20
CA ASP A 54 -33.81 1.66 -22.66
C ASP A 54 -32.81 0.79 -23.45
N GLY A 55 -32.06 -0.12 -22.79
CA GLY A 55 -31.12 -1.02 -23.45
C GLY A 55 -31.24 -2.46 -22.98
N THR A 56 -31.16 -3.42 -23.90
CA THR A 56 -31.10 -4.85 -23.55
C THR A 56 -29.85 -5.11 -22.67
N THR A 57 -29.91 -6.08 -21.76
CA THR A 57 -28.78 -6.45 -20.86
C THR A 57 -27.46 -6.63 -21.63
N GLU A 58 -27.53 -7.09 -22.88
CA GLU A 58 -26.40 -7.24 -23.80
C GLU A 58 -25.79 -5.91 -24.24
N GLN A 59 -26.60 -4.89 -24.54
CA GLN A 59 -26.08 -3.55 -24.87
C GLN A 59 -25.37 -2.90 -23.68
N ASN A 60 -25.89 -3.12 -22.47
CA ASN A 60 -25.27 -2.59 -21.26
C ASN A 60 -23.93 -3.30 -20.96
N PHE A 61 -23.87 -4.62 -21.17
CA PHE A 61 -22.63 -5.39 -21.09
C PHE A 61 -21.62 -4.94 -22.16
N ALA A 62 -22.05 -4.76 -23.40
CA ALA A 62 -21.22 -4.27 -24.49
C ALA A 62 -20.62 -2.88 -24.18
N LYS A 63 -21.44 -1.96 -23.65
CA LYS A 63 -20.99 -0.62 -23.22
C LYS A 63 -19.96 -0.71 -22.09
N LEU A 64 -20.18 -1.58 -21.10
CA LEU A 64 -19.24 -1.78 -20.00
C LEU A 64 -17.88 -2.28 -20.51
N ILE A 65 -17.86 -3.35 -21.31
CA ILE A 65 -16.60 -3.91 -21.83
C ILE A 65 -15.91 -2.94 -22.79
N ALA A 66 -16.65 -2.25 -23.66
CA ALA A 66 -16.12 -1.24 -24.57
C ALA A 66 -15.47 -0.05 -23.83
N SER A 67 -15.97 0.29 -22.64
CA SER A 67 -15.46 1.38 -21.80
C SER A 67 -14.08 1.10 -21.18
N LEU A 68 -13.65 -0.16 -21.13
CA LEU A 68 -12.34 -0.55 -20.61
C LEU A 68 -11.22 -0.18 -21.59
N LYS A 69 -10.63 1.00 -21.40
CA LYS A 69 -9.56 1.54 -22.27
C LYS A 69 -8.14 1.18 -21.83
N THR A 70 -7.99 0.76 -20.58
CA THR A 70 -6.71 0.58 -19.92
C THR A 70 -6.69 -0.70 -19.11
N THR A 71 -5.62 -1.48 -19.22
CA THR A 71 -5.37 -2.64 -18.37
C THR A 71 -4.03 -2.55 -17.69
N MET A 72 -3.89 -3.27 -16.58
CA MET A 72 -2.61 -3.45 -15.89
C MET A 72 -2.08 -4.84 -16.24
N SER A 73 -0.82 -4.95 -16.64
CA SER A 73 -0.17 -6.22 -16.92
C SER A 73 1.06 -6.41 -16.03
N ASP A 74 1.31 -7.66 -15.69
CA ASP A 74 2.58 -8.14 -15.16
C ASP A 74 3.22 -9.12 -16.14
N HIS A 75 4.36 -9.72 -15.74
CA HIS A 75 5.03 -10.80 -16.47
C HIS A 75 4.44 -12.18 -16.15
N GLY A 76 3.44 -12.25 -15.27
CA GLY A 76 2.76 -13.49 -14.95
C GLY A 76 2.04 -14.03 -16.18
N PRO A 77 2.13 -15.34 -16.49
CA PRO A 77 1.63 -15.89 -17.75
C PRO A 77 0.11 -15.73 -17.95
N ILE A 78 -0.64 -15.52 -16.86
CA ILE A 78 -2.10 -15.35 -16.89
C ILE A 78 -2.50 -13.98 -17.45
N ASN A 79 -1.75 -12.92 -17.14
CA ASN A 79 -2.10 -11.55 -17.53
C ASN A 79 -2.04 -11.30 -19.06
N PRO A 80 -1.00 -11.77 -19.78
CA PRO A 80 -0.97 -11.72 -21.24
C PRO A 80 -2.12 -12.51 -21.89
N SER A 81 -2.60 -13.58 -21.24
CA SER A 81 -3.77 -14.32 -21.73
C SER A 81 -5.04 -13.51 -21.50
N PHE A 82 -5.26 -13.03 -20.28
CA PHE A 82 -6.41 -12.22 -19.92
C PHE A 82 -6.53 -10.94 -20.76
N ASN A 83 -5.43 -10.19 -20.91
CA ASN A 83 -5.41 -8.96 -21.71
C ASN A 83 -5.70 -9.21 -23.19
N ARG A 84 -5.29 -10.37 -23.72
CA ARG A 84 -5.61 -10.77 -25.09
C ARG A 84 -7.10 -11.07 -25.25
N GLU A 85 -7.65 -11.91 -24.37
CA GLU A 85 -9.08 -12.25 -24.38
C GLU A 85 -9.96 -11.00 -24.22
N LEU A 86 -9.59 -10.10 -23.30
CA LEU A 86 -10.30 -8.84 -23.09
C LEU A 86 -10.25 -7.94 -24.32
N LYS A 87 -9.10 -7.87 -25.00
CA LYS A 87 -8.96 -7.09 -26.24
C LYS A 87 -9.85 -7.66 -27.36
N THR A 88 -9.83 -8.97 -27.57
CA THR A 88 -10.70 -9.63 -28.56
C THR A 88 -12.17 -9.36 -28.26
N MET A 89 -12.59 -9.59 -27.02
CA MET A 89 -13.97 -9.33 -26.58
C MET A 89 -14.38 -7.87 -26.80
N ARG A 90 -13.46 -6.93 -26.59
CA ARG A 90 -13.71 -5.51 -26.82
C ARG A 90 -13.86 -5.19 -28.31
N GLU A 91 -12.99 -5.71 -29.17
CA GLU A 91 -13.08 -5.54 -30.63
C GLU A 91 -14.45 -6.01 -31.17
N ASP A 92 -14.96 -7.12 -30.66
CA ASP A 92 -16.26 -7.68 -31.05
C ASP A 92 -17.46 -6.82 -30.57
N LEU A 93 -17.33 -6.17 -29.41
CA LEU A 93 -18.42 -5.43 -28.77
C LEU A 93 -18.46 -3.94 -29.13
N LEU A 94 -17.36 -3.36 -29.63
CA LEU A 94 -17.29 -1.95 -30.04
C LEU A 94 -18.34 -1.55 -31.10
N PRO A 95 -18.63 -2.35 -32.14
CA PRO A 95 -19.68 -2.04 -33.11
C PRO A 95 -21.09 -1.98 -32.51
N VAL A 96 -21.33 -2.72 -31.43
CA VAL A 96 -22.61 -2.77 -30.71
C VAL A 96 -22.71 -1.64 -29.68
N ALA A 97 -21.58 -1.28 -29.07
CA ALA A 97 -21.51 -0.30 -28.00
C ALA A 97 -21.47 1.16 -28.47
N ILE A 98 -20.98 1.42 -29.69
CA ILE A 98 -20.75 2.77 -30.22
C ILE A 98 -21.75 3.08 -31.33
N GLU A 99 -22.55 4.13 -31.11
CA GLU A 99 -23.46 4.65 -32.13
C GLU A 99 -22.69 5.12 -33.37
N ASN A 100 -23.22 4.82 -34.55
CA ASN A 100 -22.61 5.18 -35.84
C ASN A 100 -21.19 4.63 -36.05
N TRP A 101 -20.82 3.53 -35.39
CA TRP A 101 -19.50 2.89 -35.55
C TRP A 101 -19.10 2.70 -37.02
N HIS A 102 -20.04 2.26 -37.87
CA HIS A 102 -19.79 2.04 -39.30
C HIS A 102 -19.42 3.31 -40.08
N ASN A 103 -19.84 4.49 -39.60
CA ASN A 103 -19.60 5.78 -40.25
C ASN A 103 -18.31 6.45 -39.77
N LEU A 104 -17.63 5.87 -38.78
CA LEU A 104 -16.34 6.38 -38.31
C LEU A 104 -15.23 6.07 -39.33
N SER A 105 -14.23 6.96 -39.41
CA SER A 105 -13.03 6.70 -40.19
C SER A 105 -12.24 5.51 -39.60
N GLU A 106 -11.48 4.82 -40.45
CA GLU A 106 -10.63 3.71 -39.99
C GLU A 106 -9.61 4.17 -38.94
N ASP A 107 -9.09 5.40 -39.04
CA ASP A 107 -8.22 5.99 -38.02
C ASP A 107 -8.93 6.16 -36.67
N SER A 108 -10.20 6.60 -36.68
CA SER A 108 -11.00 6.75 -35.46
C SER A 108 -11.31 5.40 -34.83
N LYS A 109 -11.65 4.39 -35.66
CA LYS A 109 -11.88 3.02 -35.19
C LYS A 109 -10.61 2.41 -34.58
N ALA A 110 -9.46 2.62 -35.21
CA ALA A 110 -8.17 2.16 -34.71
C ALA A 110 -7.82 2.83 -33.37
N GLN A 111 -8.04 4.14 -33.25
CA GLN A 111 -7.78 4.87 -32.00
C GLN A 111 -8.71 4.41 -30.88
N ILE A 112 -10.00 4.22 -31.15
CA ILE A 112 -10.99 3.76 -30.17
C ILE A 112 -10.73 2.29 -29.77
N GLY A 113 -10.36 1.45 -30.74
CA GLY A 113 -10.03 0.04 -30.53
C GLY A 113 -8.71 -0.19 -29.79
N SER A 114 -7.82 0.81 -29.79
CA SER A 114 -6.57 0.72 -29.04
C SER A 114 -6.84 0.56 -27.53
N MET A 115 -6.11 -0.37 -26.90
CA MET A 115 -6.10 -0.55 -25.45
C MET A 115 -4.71 -0.20 -24.95
N SER A 116 -4.65 0.64 -23.92
CA SER A 116 -3.39 0.95 -23.25
C SER A 116 -3.09 -0.11 -22.22
N ASN A 117 -1.88 -0.68 -22.27
CA ASN A 117 -1.41 -1.63 -21.28
C ASN A 117 -0.34 -0.97 -20.40
N PHE A 118 -0.64 -0.85 -19.11
CA PHE A 118 0.31 -0.37 -18.12
C PHE A 118 1.02 -1.57 -17.49
N TYR A 119 2.33 -1.66 -17.71
CA TYR A 119 3.15 -2.63 -17.00
C TYR A 119 3.40 -2.15 -15.58
N CYS A 120 2.95 -2.93 -14.61
CA CYS A 120 3.25 -2.69 -13.21
C CYS A 120 4.71 -3.05 -12.94
N LYS A 121 5.63 -2.10 -13.17
CA LYS A 121 7.06 -2.21 -12.82
C LYS A 121 7.29 -2.37 -11.31
N MET A 122 6.24 -2.19 -10.51
CA MET A 122 6.21 -2.47 -9.09
C MET A 122 6.49 -3.94 -8.76
N HIS A 123 6.35 -4.89 -9.70
CA HIS A 123 6.66 -6.31 -9.45
C HIS A 123 8.12 -6.59 -9.09
N LEU A 124 9.07 -5.75 -9.55
CA LEU A 124 10.46 -5.83 -9.12
C LEU A 124 10.58 -5.51 -7.62
N ILE A 125 9.82 -4.49 -7.18
CA ILE A 125 9.68 -4.11 -5.76
C ILE A 125 8.94 -5.20 -4.99
N VAL A 126 7.89 -5.83 -5.57
CA VAL A 126 7.12 -6.94 -4.94
C VAL A 126 7.92 -8.25 -4.86
N ASN A 127 8.87 -8.51 -5.78
CA ASN A 127 9.75 -9.67 -5.68
C ASN A 127 10.87 -9.44 -4.67
N LEU A 128 11.45 -8.22 -4.64
CA LEU A 128 12.29 -7.76 -3.54
C LEU A 128 11.53 -7.80 -2.20
N GLU A 129 10.23 -7.49 -2.21
CA GLU A 129 9.33 -7.53 -1.06
C GLU A 129 9.15 -8.94 -0.52
N GLU A 130 8.96 -9.95 -1.38
CA GLU A 130 8.72 -11.33 -0.89
C GLU A 130 9.98 -11.91 -0.21
N GLU A 131 11.16 -11.59 -0.74
CA GLU A 131 12.43 -11.95 -0.09
C GLU A 131 12.71 -11.08 1.15
N ALA A 132 12.46 -9.77 1.07
CA ALA A 132 12.55 -8.87 2.22
C ALA A 132 11.56 -9.28 3.32
N LYS A 133 10.38 -9.79 3.00
CA LYS A 133 9.36 -10.26 3.94
C LYS A 133 9.78 -11.54 4.63
N LYS A 134 10.41 -12.48 3.92
CA LYS A 134 11.00 -13.67 4.55
C LYS A 134 12.10 -13.24 5.52
N ALA A 135 12.99 -12.36 5.07
CA ALA A 135 14.05 -11.81 5.91
C ALA A 135 13.46 -11.09 7.13
N LEU A 136 12.53 -10.14 6.93
CA LEU A 136 11.84 -9.36 7.96
C LEU A 136 11.07 -10.23 8.95
N LYS A 137 10.42 -11.30 8.50
CA LYS A 137 9.71 -12.24 9.38
C LYS A 137 10.70 -13.05 10.22
N THR A 138 11.82 -13.47 9.63
CA THR A 138 12.92 -14.08 10.37
C THR A 138 13.56 -13.08 11.34
N PHE A 139 13.70 -11.81 10.95
CA PHE A 139 14.18 -10.73 11.81
C PHE A 139 13.23 -10.42 12.95
N GLU A 140 11.93 -10.34 12.69
CA GLU A 140 10.89 -10.21 13.71
C GLU A 140 10.97 -11.38 14.70
N GLN A 141 11.16 -12.62 14.23
CA GLN A 141 11.35 -13.78 15.10
C GLN A 141 12.66 -13.74 15.91
N ILE A 142 13.73 -13.13 15.39
CA ILE A 142 15.00 -12.93 16.10
C ILE A 142 14.90 -11.79 17.12
N ILE A 143 14.25 -10.68 16.75
CA ILE A 143 14.06 -9.48 17.57
C ILE A 143 12.97 -9.68 18.64
N ILE A 144 11.99 -10.58 18.43
CA ILE A 144 11.05 -11.06 19.47
C ILE A 144 11.76 -11.98 20.50
N GLN A 145 13.08 -11.92 20.64
CA GLN A 145 13.58 -11.81 22.00
C GLN A 145 13.23 -10.42 22.53
N GLU A 146 11.95 -10.20 22.90
CA GLU A 146 11.47 -8.98 23.57
C GLU A 146 12.43 -8.57 24.69
N THR A 147 13.04 -9.56 25.36
CA THR A 147 14.12 -9.40 26.32
C THR A 147 15.31 -8.55 25.86
N TYR A 148 15.79 -8.62 24.61
CA TYR A 148 16.93 -7.79 24.20
C TYR A 148 16.52 -6.32 24.06
N LEU A 149 15.52 -6.00 23.25
CA LEU A 149 15.09 -4.60 23.08
C LEU A 149 14.59 -4.00 24.39
N ASP A 150 13.87 -4.76 25.21
CA ASP A 150 13.41 -4.33 26.54
C ASP A 150 14.59 -4.04 27.48
N ASN A 151 15.66 -4.85 27.43
CA ASN A 151 16.88 -4.61 28.22
C ASN A 151 17.60 -3.30 27.84
N TYR A 152 17.40 -2.80 26.61
CA TYR A 152 17.93 -1.51 26.14
C TYR A 152 16.88 -0.38 26.15
N GLY A 153 15.65 -0.65 26.61
CA GLY A 153 14.56 0.33 26.62
C GLY A 153 14.09 0.75 25.23
N LEU A 154 14.28 -0.11 24.23
CA LEU A 154 13.97 0.15 22.82
C LEU A 154 12.67 -0.55 22.42
N LYS A 155 11.92 0.05 21.49
CA LYS A 155 10.70 -0.53 20.94
C LYS A 155 10.97 -1.13 19.56
N ASN A 156 10.40 -2.30 19.27
CA ASN A 156 10.37 -2.81 17.90
C ASN A 156 9.51 -1.87 17.03
N LEU A 157 10.13 -1.35 15.96
CA LEU A 157 9.49 -0.42 15.03
C LEU A 157 9.05 -1.11 13.72
N MET A 158 9.28 -2.40 13.56
CA MET A 158 8.73 -3.14 12.42
C MET A 158 7.23 -3.39 12.61
N ILE A 159 6.46 -3.30 11.53
CA ILE A 159 5.03 -3.59 11.51
C ILE A 159 4.73 -4.90 10.80
N SER A 160 3.62 -5.52 11.21
CA SER A 160 3.11 -6.71 10.54
C SER A 160 2.68 -6.40 9.11
N PHE A 161 2.83 -7.39 8.24
CA PHE A 161 2.58 -7.26 6.80
C PHE A 161 1.08 -7.29 6.46
N ILE A 162 0.29 -6.40 7.05
CA ILE A 162 -1.16 -6.30 6.90
C ILE A 162 -1.50 -4.92 6.30
N GLY A 163 -1.86 -4.88 5.01
CA GLY A 163 -2.24 -3.64 4.31
C GLY A 163 -1.56 -3.43 2.96
N ASN A 164 -1.33 -2.17 2.56
CA ASN A 164 -0.71 -1.81 1.29
C ASN A 164 0.77 -2.27 1.26
N ARG A 165 1.07 -3.20 0.36
CA ARG A 165 2.36 -3.90 0.27
C ARG A 165 3.57 -2.99 0.08
N VAL A 166 3.49 -2.01 -0.82
CA VAL A 166 4.60 -1.08 -1.08
C VAL A 166 4.85 -0.17 0.12
N ASN A 167 3.78 0.32 0.75
CA ASN A 167 3.92 1.21 1.89
C ASN A 167 4.51 0.48 3.10
N ILE A 168 4.05 -0.76 3.35
CA ILE A 168 4.59 -1.62 4.41
C ILE A 168 6.06 -1.96 4.15
N LEU A 169 6.42 -2.29 2.90
CA LEU A 169 7.80 -2.56 2.54
C LEU A 169 8.69 -1.36 2.85
N CYS A 170 8.33 -0.18 2.35
CA CYS A 170 9.14 1.03 2.55
C CYS A 170 9.25 1.41 4.04
N TYR A 171 8.17 1.18 4.81
CA TYR A 171 8.18 1.41 6.25
C TYR A 171 9.09 0.41 6.98
N ASN A 172 8.96 -0.88 6.69
CA ASN A 172 9.79 -1.91 7.32
C ASN A 172 11.25 -1.81 6.89
N THR A 173 11.56 -1.34 5.67
CA THR A 173 12.95 -1.02 5.31
C THR A 173 13.50 0.14 6.13
N ALA A 174 12.70 1.18 6.40
CA ALA A 174 13.12 2.24 7.32
C ALA A 174 13.39 1.68 8.73
N ALA A 175 12.53 0.78 9.22
CA ALA A 175 12.74 0.12 10.51
C ALA A 175 13.98 -0.79 10.54
N VAL A 176 14.28 -1.51 9.45
CA VAL A 176 15.51 -2.30 9.33
C VAL A 176 16.73 -1.39 9.33
N TYR A 177 16.69 -0.28 8.59
CA TYR A 177 17.76 0.70 8.63
C TYR A 177 17.96 1.23 10.06
N TYR A 178 16.89 1.57 10.78
CA TYR A 178 17.01 1.99 12.17
C TYR A 178 17.59 0.90 13.08
N HIS A 179 17.16 -0.36 12.92
CA HIS A 179 17.56 -1.45 13.82
C HIS A 179 18.86 -2.18 13.43
N HIS A 180 19.48 -1.87 12.29
CA HIS A 180 20.61 -2.65 11.77
C HIS A 180 21.79 -2.75 12.75
N HIS A 181 22.09 -1.69 13.50
CA HIS A 181 23.17 -1.69 14.48
C HIS A 181 22.82 -2.58 15.69
N HIS A 182 21.59 -2.50 16.20
CA HIS A 182 21.11 -3.40 17.26
C HIS A 182 21.14 -4.87 16.84
N ILE A 183 20.85 -5.16 15.57
CA ILE A 183 20.92 -6.51 15.00
C ILE A 183 22.36 -7.02 15.01
N VAL A 184 23.30 -6.19 14.57
CA VAL A 184 24.72 -6.52 14.56
C VAL A 184 25.21 -6.78 16.00
N ASP A 185 24.89 -5.89 16.93
CA ASP A 185 25.30 -6.01 18.33
C ASP A 185 24.72 -7.25 19.00
N LEU A 186 23.43 -7.53 18.78
CA LEU A 186 22.78 -8.74 19.28
C LEU A 186 23.50 -9.99 18.77
N ILE A 187 23.68 -10.14 17.46
CA ILE A 187 24.27 -11.36 16.88
C ILE A 187 25.73 -11.52 17.32
N GLN A 188 26.49 -10.44 17.41
CA GLN A 188 27.87 -10.47 17.89
C GLN A 188 27.98 -10.83 19.38
N SER A 189 26.95 -10.54 20.19
CA SER A 189 26.90 -10.93 21.60
C SER A 189 26.59 -12.43 21.83
N LEU A 190 26.08 -13.14 20.81
CA LEU A 190 25.70 -14.55 20.95
C LEU A 190 26.92 -15.47 20.97
N PRO A 191 26.95 -16.49 21.86
CA PRO A 191 27.98 -17.52 21.81
C PRO A 191 27.76 -18.45 20.60
N ASN A 192 28.73 -18.48 19.69
CA ASN A 192 28.76 -19.34 18.50
C ASN A 192 27.56 -19.16 17.53
N PRO A 193 27.41 -18.00 16.87
CA PRO A 193 26.36 -17.80 15.87
C PRO A 193 26.55 -18.75 14.68
N ASN A 194 25.44 -19.29 14.18
CA ASN A 194 25.43 -20.14 12.99
C ASN A 194 25.79 -19.34 11.72
N GLN A 195 26.00 -20.01 10.59
CA GLN A 195 26.41 -19.37 9.34
C GLN A 195 25.37 -18.37 8.79
N LEU A 196 24.08 -18.62 9.03
CA LEU A 196 23.00 -17.71 8.62
C LEU A 196 23.09 -16.38 9.38
N LEU A 197 23.29 -16.42 10.70
CA LEU A 197 23.41 -15.21 11.52
C LEU A 197 24.69 -14.42 11.16
N LYS A 198 25.77 -15.12 10.81
CA LYS A 198 26.99 -14.47 10.31
C LYS A 198 26.77 -13.78 8.96
N ALA A 199 26.02 -14.40 8.06
CA ALA A 199 25.66 -13.78 6.78
C ALA A 199 24.79 -12.53 6.99
N ILE A 200 23.83 -12.58 7.93
CA ILE A 200 23.01 -11.42 8.30
C ILE A 200 23.88 -10.24 8.77
N VAL A 201 24.90 -10.48 9.61
CA VAL A 201 25.83 -9.42 10.04
C VAL A 201 26.62 -8.87 8.86
N ALA A 202 27.11 -9.73 7.97
CA ALA A 202 27.83 -9.30 6.78
C ALA A 202 26.95 -8.41 5.88
N ASP A 203 25.69 -8.80 5.65
CA ASP A 203 24.74 -8.04 4.85
C ASP A 203 24.35 -6.72 5.53
N ALA A 204 24.14 -6.73 6.85
CA ALA A 204 23.80 -5.53 7.63
C ALA A 204 24.96 -4.53 7.74
N GLN A 205 26.19 -4.94 7.43
CA GLN A 205 27.37 -4.08 7.39
C GLN A 205 27.77 -3.69 5.96
N GLU A 206 27.16 -4.30 4.95
CA GLU A 206 27.42 -3.99 3.54
C GLU A 206 26.82 -2.63 3.18
N LYS A 207 27.69 -1.68 2.82
CA LYS A 207 27.32 -0.28 2.58
C LYS A 207 26.33 -0.13 1.43
N ALA A 208 26.48 -0.94 0.38
CA ALA A 208 25.56 -0.90 -0.76
C ALA A 208 24.14 -1.31 -0.35
N TYR A 209 24.01 -2.31 0.52
CA TYR A 209 22.71 -2.77 1.01
C TYR A 209 22.08 -1.75 1.95
N LEU A 210 22.86 -1.22 2.90
CA LEU A 210 22.39 -0.15 3.78
C LEU A 210 21.94 1.09 3.00
N ALA A 211 22.67 1.49 1.96
CA ALA A 211 22.27 2.60 1.08
C ALA A 211 20.94 2.31 0.38
N GLY A 212 20.73 1.09 -0.12
CA GLY A 212 19.47 0.67 -0.74
C GLY A 212 18.29 0.67 0.26
N VAL A 213 18.50 0.13 1.46
CA VAL A 213 17.49 0.12 2.52
C VAL A 213 17.15 1.54 2.99
N ARG A 214 18.16 2.41 3.17
CA ARG A 214 17.96 3.83 3.49
C ARG A 214 17.16 4.55 2.41
N ALA A 215 17.52 4.35 1.15
CA ALA A 215 16.82 4.97 0.02
C ALA A 215 15.34 4.56 -0.03
N LEU A 216 15.03 3.27 0.21
CA LEU A 216 13.65 2.78 0.29
C LEU A 216 12.90 3.39 1.49
N GLY A 217 13.56 3.52 2.65
CA GLY A 217 12.99 4.21 3.81
C GLY A 217 12.64 5.67 3.53
N ILE A 218 13.55 6.40 2.88
CA ILE A 218 13.35 7.81 2.46
C ILE A 218 12.18 7.93 1.49
N ILE A 219 12.08 7.03 0.50
CA ILE A 219 10.93 6.95 -0.41
C ILE A 219 9.64 6.66 0.37
N GLY A 220 9.69 5.78 1.37
CA GLY A 220 8.58 5.50 2.27
C GLY A 220 8.03 6.73 2.97
N LYS A 221 8.94 7.50 3.58
CA LYS A 221 8.62 8.72 4.33
C LYS A 221 8.16 9.87 3.45
N THR A 222 8.78 10.03 2.28
CA THR A 222 8.62 11.24 1.46
C THR A 222 7.60 11.07 0.34
N VAL A 223 7.40 9.84 -0.13
CA VAL A 223 6.65 9.55 -1.35
C VAL A 223 5.45 8.66 -1.04
N THR A 224 5.67 7.38 -0.74
CA THR A 224 4.59 6.38 -0.74
C THR A 224 3.65 6.56 0.44
N GLY A 225 4.18 6.91 1.63
CA GLY A 225 3.39 7.18 2.81
C GLY A 225 2.46 8.39 2.62
N PRO A 226 2.99 9.58 2.29
CA PRO A 226 2.16 10.74 1.98
C PRO A 226 1.18 10.48 0.83
N PHE A 227 1.63 9.88 -0.27
CA PHE A 227 0.74 9.57 -1.38
C PHE A 227 -0.42 8.65 -0.98
N TRP A 228 -0.16 7.65 -0.13
CA TRP A 228 -1.24 6.79 0.37
C TRP A 228 -2.22 7.53 1.27
N ARG A 229 -1.75 8.45 2.12
CA ARG A 229 -2.62 9.32 2.93
C ARG A 229 -3.48 10.23 2.05
N LEU A 230 -2.90 10.76 0.97
CA LEU A 230 -3.63 11.53 -0.02
C LEU A 230 -4.74 10.70 -0.67
N LEU A 231 -4.43 9.48 -1.12
CA LEU A 231 -5.41 8.56 -1.72
C LEU A 231 -6.51 8.14 -0.74
N SER A 232 -6.17 8.00 0.54
CA SER A 232 -7.11 7.55 1.57
C SER A 232 -8.04 8.66 2.07
N ARG A 233 -7.88 9.90 1.59
CA ARG A 233 -8.81 10.99 1.90
C ARG A 233 -10.12 10.82 1.14
N SER A 234 -11.21 10.76 1.91
CA SER A 234 -12.59 10.67 1.40
C SER A 234 -12.90 11.81 0.41
N GLY A 235 -13.50 11.47 -0.74
CA GLY A 235 -13.95 12.44 -1.75
C GLY A 235 -12.95 12.76 -2.86
N SER A 236 -11.76 12.15 -2.87
CA SER A 236 -10.77 12.37 -3.93
C SER A 236 -11.12 11.56 -5.18
N ASN A 237 -11.57 12.22 -6.25
CA ASN A 237 -11.70 11.56 -7.54
C ASN A 237 -10.30 11.28 -8.14
N ILE A 238 -10.16 10.26 -8.99
CA ILE A 238 -8.86 9.90 -9.56
C ILE A 238 -8.22 11.04 -10.38
N LEU A 239 -9.03 11.92 -10.99
CA LEU A 239 -8.56 13.04 -11.80
C LEU A 239 -7.98 14.18 -10.94
N SER A 240 -8.43 14.32 -9.70
CA SER A 240 -7.91 15.28 -8.72
C SER A 240 -6.47 14.97 -8.30
N LEU A 241 -5.98 13.77 -8.64
CA LEU A 241 -4.60 13.36 -8.41
C LEU A 241 -3.65 13.78 -9.53
N ASN A 242 -4.15 14.29 -10.67
CA ASN A 242 -3.30 14.58 -11.84
C ASN A 242 -2.17 15.56 -11.49
N ASP A 243 -2.46 16.63 -10.75
CA ASP A 243 -1.46 17.61 -10.34
C ASP A 243 -0.42 16.98 -9.40
N HIS A 244 -0.85 16.12 -8.49
CA HIS A 244 0.03 15.38 -7.59
C HIS A 244 0.92 14.40 -8.35
N LEU A 245 0.37 13.65 -9.30
CA LEU A 245 1.11 12.70 -10.14
C LEU A 245 2.09 13.40 -11.07
N LEU A 246 1.71 14.54 -11.64
CA LEU A 246 2.61 15.38 -12.43
C LEU A 246 3.77 15.88 -11.57
N ASN A 247 3.48 16.34 -10.35
CA ASN A 247 4.51 16.80 -9.43
C ASN A 247 5.48 15.66 -9.03
N MET A 248 4.95 14.46 -8.76
CA MET A 248 5.74 13.25 -8.53
C MET A 248 6.68 12.96 -9.71
N MET A 249 6.17 13.02 -10.94
CA MET A 249 6.97 12.78 -12.14
C MET A 249 8.12 13.79 -12.27
N ILE A 250 7.85 15.08 -12.09
CA ILE A 250 8.85 16.15 -12.16
C ILE A 250 9.95 15.93 -11.11
N HIS A 251 9.57 15.63 -9.87
CA HIS A 251 10.52 15.39 -8.79
C HIS A 251 11.34 14.12 -9.02
N PHE A 252 10.74 13.02 -9.47
CA PHE A 252 11.48 11.80 -9.78
C PHE A 252 12.45 11.98 -10.93
N GLU A 253 12.08 12.71 -11.98
CA GLU A 253 13.00 12.99 -13.07
C GLU A 253 14.20 13.80 -12.57
N ARG A 254 13.96 14.82 -11.75
CA ARG A 254 15.02 15.62 -11.14
C ARG A 254 15.89 14.80 -10.19
N TRP A 255 15.29 14.09 -9.24
CA TRP A 255 16.00 13.27 -8.24
C TRP A 255 16.74 12.08 -8.85
N SER A 256 16.30 11.57 -10.00
CA SER A 256 17.05 10.54 -10.74
C SER A 256 18.39 11.05 -11.28
N LYS A 257 18.53 12.37 -11.47
CA LYS A 257 19.75 13.03 -11.91
C LYS A 257 20.57 13.51 -10.71
N ASP A 258 19.90 14.12 -9.72
CA ASP A 258 20.50 14.59 -8.47
C ASP A 258 19.48 14.50 -7.32
N ALA A 259 19.72 13.58 -6.41
CA ALA A 259 18.88 13.34 -5.24
C ALA A 259 19.30 14.15 -4.00
N SER A 260 20.25 15.09 -4.10
CA SER A 260 20.76 15.83 -2.94
C SER A 260 19.65 16.54 -2.17
N SER A 261 18.74 17.23 -2.88
CA SER A 261 17.62 17.91 -2.23
C SER A 261 16.64 16.94 -1.55
N LEU A 262 16.43 15.74 -2.12
CA LEU A 262 15.66 14.69 -1.45
C LEU A 262 16.35 14.28 -0.14
N LEU A 263 17.67 14.06 -0.16
CA LEU A 263 18.44 13.69 1.02
C LEU A 263 18.52 14.81 2.08
N GLU A 264 18.35 16.07 1.69
CA GLU A 264 18.22 17.22 2.59
C GLU A 264 16.79 17.37 3.17
N GLY A 265 15.88 16.46 2.83
CA GLY A 265 14.54 16.41 3.40
C GLY A 265 13.49 17.20 2.62
N GLU A 266 13.74 17.54 1.36
CA GLU A 266 12.75 18.15 0.47
C GLU A 266 11.42 17.39 0.47
N THR A 267 10.32 18.13 0.55
CA THR A 267 8.97 17.58 0.60
C THR A 267 8.37 17.47 -0.79
N LEU A 268 7.83 16.30 -1.13
CA LEU A 268 7.15 16.09 -2.41
C LEU A 268 5.73 16.67 -2.44
N PHE A 269 5.04 16.56 -1.31
CA PHE A 269 3.67 17.04 -1.14
C PHE A 269 3.68 18.21 -0.16
N ASN A 270 2.70 19.10 -0.30
CA ASN A 270 2.49 20.15 0.69
C ASN A 270 2.19 19.49 2.05
N GLU A 271 3.06 19.70 3.05
CA GLU A 271 2.91 19.10 4.39
C GLU A 271 1.64 19.61 5.11
N ASP A 272 1.12 20.80 4.76
CA ASP A 272 -0.17 21.31 5.25
C ASP A 272 -1.35 20.48 4.71
N LEU A 273 -1.19 19.95 3.49
CA LEU A 273 -2.18 19.09 2.87
C LEU A 273 -2.02 17.66 3.39
N VAL A 274 -0.81 17.12 3.37
CA VAL A 274 -0.51 15.73 3.70
C VAL A 274 0.72 15.69 4.58
N GLU A 275 0.49 15.45 5.87
CA GLU A 275 1.57 15.36 6.85
C GLU A 275 2.57 14.26 6.48
N ARG A 276 3.86 14.56 6.63
CA ARG A 276 4.94 13.57 6.63
C ARG A 276 5.27 13.22 8.08
N HIS A 277 5.23 11.93 8.40
CA HIS A 277 5.51 11.48 9.77
C HIS A 277 7.01 11.60 10.09
N LYS A 278 7.35 12.56 10.94
CA LYS A 278 8.69 12.83 11.48
C LYS A 278 8.90 12.10 12.82
N ASP A 279 8.95 10.77 12.74
CA ASP A 279 9.18 9.88 13.89
C ASP A 279 10.66 9.46 13.98
N LEU A 280 11.01 8.58 14.91
CA LEU A 280 12.40 8.10 15.09
C LEU A 280 13.01 7.52 13.80
N LEU A 281 12.19 6.88 12.95
CA LEU A 281 12.66 6.35 11.67
C LEU A 281 12.99 7.49 10.70
N TYR A 282 12.26 8.59 10.74
CA TYR A 282 12.58 9.76 9.92
C TYR A 282 13.92 10.37 10.34
N GLU A 283 14.14 10.60 11.63
CA GLU A 283 15.37 11.22 12.15
C GLU A 283 16.62 10.38 11.85
N ASP A 284 16.51 9.04 11.81
CA ASP A 284 17.64 8.17 11.47
C ASP A 284 17.92 8.12 9.96
N LEU A 285 16.91 8.39 9.14
CA LEU A 285 17.04 8.38 7.68
C LEU A 285 17.67 9.67 7.12
N PHE A 286 17.50 10.82 7.79
CA PHE A 286 17.90 12.15 7.30
C PHE A 286 19.01 12.75 8.15
#